data_AF-A0A8T1APX4-F1
#
_entry.id   AF-A0A8T1APX4-F1
#
_cell.length_a   1.000
_cell.length_b   1.000
_cell.length_c   1.000
_cell.angle_alpha   90.00
_cell.angle_beta   90.00
_cell.angle_gamma   90.00
#
_symmetry.space_group_name_H-M   'P 1'
#
loop_
_entity.id
_entity.type
_entity.pdbx_description
1 polymer ?
#
loop_
_entity_poly.entity_id
_entity_poly.type
_entity_poly.pdbx_seq_one_letter_code
_entity_poly.pdbx_strand_id
1 'polypeptide(L)'
;MNPDEEAPGFRRIVLAPKPDFRLRWAKAVIDSAAGIYKSEWAFDEEGRLEFRFEIPFHSTALVRLPRASADLLSINDGLGLTVPAIQEGDDVKLELESGNYVIRYMPVKSYIKIFSTYTPLAVLAASQHARELIAPIIPPGFELDPGALWYKVRDASIRDFAAYYPMDTSMLDELDVKLKAIS
;
A
#
# COMPACT_ATOMS: atom_id res chain seq x y z
N MET A 1 9.54 -39.29 31.45
CA MET A 1 9.92 -38.48 30.26
C MET A 1 8.89 -37.37 30.19
N ASN A 2 9.29 -36.16 30.55
CA ASN A 2 8.39 -35.01 30.70
C ASN A 2 8.18 -34.39 29.31
N PRO A 3 6.94 -34.25 28.81
CA PRO A 3 6.69 -33.48 27.61
C PRO A 3 6.97 -32.01 27.90
N ASP A 4 7.64 -31.35 26.96
CA ASP A 4 7.86 -29.91 26.96
C ASP A 4 6.50 -29.23 26.69
N GLU A 5 5.99 -28.48 27.67
CA GLU A 5 4.62 -27.94 27.72
C GLU A 5 4.46 -26.56 27.07
N GLU A 6 5.52 -25.95 26.50
CA GLU A 6 5.42 -24.61 25.93
C GLU A 6 5.00 -24.59 24.45
N ALA A 7 3.79 -25.11 24.17
CA ALA A 7 2.91 -24.78 23.03
C ALA A 7 2.84 -25.68 21.76
N PRO A 8 2.58 -27.00 21.83
CA PRO A 8 1.98 -27.72 20.70
C PRO A 8 0.46 -27.40 20.63
N GLY A 9 0.09 -26.27 20.02
CA GLY A 9 -1.33 -25.94 19.82
C GLY A 9 -1.70 -24.49 19.53
N PHE A 10 -0.76 -23.54 19.67
CA PHE A 10 -1.03 -22.14 19.36
C PHE A 10 -1.14 -21.93 17.85
N ARG A 11 -2.35 -21.62 17.39
CA ARG A 11 -2.65 -21.41 15.98
C ARG A 11 -2.33 -19.96 15.65
N ARG A 12 -1.27 -19.77 14.86
CA ARG A 12 -0.76 -18.45 14.47
C ARG A 12 -0.99 -18.19 12.98
N ILE A 13 -1.58 -17.05 12.65
CA ILE A 13 -1.75 -16.58 11.27
C ILE A 13 -0.91 -15.32 11.01
N VAL A 14 -0.60 -15.03 9.75
CA VAL A 14 0.01 -13.76 9.33
C VAL A 14 -1.05 -12.89 8.67
N LEU A 15 -1.27 -11.69 9.20
CA LEU A 15 -2.14 -10.67 8.62
C LEU A 15 -1.27 -9.52 8.08
N ALA A 16 -1.14 -9.45 6.76
CA ALA A 16 -0.33 -8.44 6.08
C ALA A 16 -1.18 -7.65 5.08
N PRO A 17 -2.10 -6.79 5.55
CA PRO A 17 -2.93 -5.98 4.68
C PRO A 17 -2.07 -5.04 3.83
N LYS A 18 -2.53 -4.76 2.61
CA LYS A 18 -1.84 -3.90 1.64
C LYS A 18 -2.77 -2.78 1.20
N PRO A 19 -2.86 -1.67 1.96
CA PRO A 19 -3.61 -0.50 1.54
C PRO A 19 -3.11 0.02 0.20
N ASP A 20 -4.05 0.37 -0.66
CA ASP A 20 -3.82 0.98 -1.97
C ASP A 20 -4.73 2.20 -2.04
N PHE A 21 -4.19 3.38 -2.36
CA PHE A 21 -4.96 4.63 -2.39
C PHE A 21 -6.18 4.60 -3.33
N ARG A 22 -6.18 3.71 -4.33
CA ARG A 22 -7.32 3.52 -5.24
C ARG A 22 -8.50 2.86 -4.56
N LEU A 23 -8.29 2.23 -3.41
CA LEU A 23 -9.29 1.58 -2.59
C LEU A 23 -9.43 2.37 -1.27
N ARG A 24 -10.63 2.88 -0.99
CA ARG A 24 -10.88 3.58 0.29
C ARG A 24 -10.82 2.64 1.48
N TRP A 25 -11.20 1.38 1.29
CA TRP A 25 -11.21 0.34 2.31
C TRP A 25 -11.13 -1.05 1.69
N ALA A 26 -10.74 -2.04 2.49
CA ALA A 26 -10.94 -3.44 2.15
C ALA A 26 -11.19 -4.29 3.41
N LYS A 27 -11.87 -5.42 3.24
CA LYS A 27 -12.22 -6.34 4.30
C LYS A 27 -11.96 -7.78 3.87
N ALA A 28 -11.39 -8.57 4.77
CA ALA A 28 -11.14 -9.98 4.61
C ALA A 28 -11.62 -10.76 5.85
N VAL A 29 -12.17 -11.94 5.61
CA VAL A 29 -12.59 -12.89 6.64
C VAL A 29 -11.97 -14.24 6.28
N ILE A 30 -11.28 -14.85 7.24
CA ILE A 30 -10.64 -16.16 7.08
C ILE A 30 -11.28 -17.10 8.08
N ASP A 31 -11.98 -18.11 7.57
CA ASP A 31 -12.44 -19.23 8.38
C ASP A 31 -11.33 -20.28 8.41
N SER A 32 -10.80 -20.53 9.59
CA SER A 32 -9.70 -21.46 9.82
C SER A 32 -10.12 -22.50 10.84
N ALA A 33 -9.32 -23.57 10.98
CA ALA A 33 -9.54 -24.54 12.05
C ALA A 33 -9.59 -23.87 13.44
N ALA A 34 -8.86 -22.77 13.64
CA ALA A 34 -8.77 -22.01 14.89
C ALA A 34 -10.00 -21.16 15.21
N GLY A 35 -10.91 -21.00 14.25
CA GLY A 35 -11.97 -20.01 14.26
C GLY A 35 -11.78 -18.93 13.20
N ILE A 36 -12.60 -17.90 13.31
CA ILE A 36 -12.73 -16.84 12.30
C ILE A 36 -11.78 -15.69 12.65
N TYR A 37 -10.90 -15.34 11.71
CA TYR A 37 -10.12 -14.12 11.76
C TYR A 37 -10.74 -13.07 10.86
N LYS A 38 -10.79 -11.82 11.31
CA LYS A 38 -11.21 -10.69 10.47
C LYS A 38 -10.08 -9.67 10.37
N SER A 39 -9.89 -9.12 9.18
CA SER A 39 -8.98 -8.02 8.91
C SER A 39 -9.68 -7.01 8.02
N GLU A 40 -9.74 -5.77 8.48
CA GLU A 40 -10.37 -4.66 7.78
C GLU A 40 -9.43 -3.45 7.85
N TRP A 41 -9.40 -2.65 6.80
CA TRP A 41 -8.69 -1.39 6.81
C TRP A 41 -9.42 -0.33 6.00
N ALA A 42 -9.25 0.93 6.38
CA ALA A 42 -9.77 2.08 5.67
C ALA A 42 -8.86 3.30 5.82
N PHE A 43 -8.86 4.17 4.81
CA PHE A 43 -8.36 5.54 4.95
C PHE A 43 -9.46 6.43 5.52
N ASP A 44 -9.13 7.27 6.50
CA ASP A 44 -10.01 8.35 6.93
C ASP A 44 -9.85 9.62 6.07
N GLU A 45 -10.66 10.64 6.35
CA GLU A 45 -10.64 11.91 5.61
C GLU A 45 -9.34 12.71 5.78
N GLU A 46 -8.60 12.44 6.86
CA GLU A 46 -7.32 13.07 7.20
C GLU A 46 -6.12 12.30 6.61
N GLY A 47 -6.38 11.16 5.95
CA GLY A 47 -5.36 10.30 5.33
C GLY A 47 -4.71 9.30 6.30
N ARG A 48 -5.22 9.17 7.53
CA ARG A 48 -4.79 8.12 8.47
C ARG A 48 -5.35 6.78 8.03
N LEU A 49 -4.61 5.73 8.34
CA LEU A 49 -5.08 4.35 8.20
C LEU A 49 -5.68 3.88 9.52
N GLU A 50 -6.88 3.34 9.46
CA GLU A 50 -7.50 2.57 10.53
C GLU A 50 -7.55 1.09 10.12
N PHE A 51 -6.99 0.22 10.96
CA PHE A 51 -7.08 -1.22 10.84
C PHE A 51 -7.97 -1.76 11.95
N ARG A 52 -8.82 -2.75 11.61
CA ARG A 52 -9.59 -3.52 12.58
C ARG A 52 -9.25 -4.99 12.43
N PHE A 53 -8.89 -5.62 13.54
CA PHE A 53 -8.59 -7.05 13.60
C PHE A 53 -9.45 -7.73 14.65
N GLU A 54 -9.95 -8.92 14.31
CA GLU A 54 -10.62 -9.83 15.24
C GLU A 54 -9.85 -11.14 15.23
N ILE A 55 -9.24 -11.47 16.36
CA ILE A 55 -8.44 -12.67 16.57
C ILE A 55 -9.24 -13.63 17.47
N PRO A 56 -9.54 -14.87 17.02
CA PRO A 56 -10.34 -15.81 17.79
C PRO A 56 -9.64 -16.25 19.08
N PHE A 57 -10.41 -16.82 20.01
CA PHE A 57 -9.88 -17.33 21.29
C PHE A 57 -8.76 -18.35 21.09
N HIS A 58 -7.82 -18.41 22.05
CA HIS A 58 -6.68 -19.34 22.06
C HIS A 58 -5.82 -19.30 20.78
N SER A 59 -5.77 -18.15 20.12
CA SER A 59 -5.07 -17.94 18.86
C SER A 59 -4.26 -16.64 18.90
N THR A 60 -3.26 -16.56 18.03
CA THR A 60 -2.44 -15.36 17.85
C THR A 60 -2.34 -14.97 16.39
N ALA A 61 -1.99 -13.72 16.13
CA ALA A 61 -1.73 -13.21 14.79
C ALA A 61 -0.46 -12.35 14.74
N LEU A 62 0.38 -12.63 13.75
CA LEU A 62 1.47 -11.74 13.35
C LEU A 62 0.92 -10.72 12.36
N VAL A 63 0.74 -9.49 12.82
CA VAL A 63 0.29 -8.38 11.98
C VAL A 63 1.48 -7.63 11.42
N ARG A 64 1.44 -7.31 10.13
CA ARG A 64 2.39 -6.40 9.47
C ARG A 64 1.65 -5.16 8.99
N LEU A 65 1.92 -4.02 9.63
CA LEU A 65 1.34 -2.73 9.31
C LEU A 65 2.25 -1.98 8.33
N PRO A 66 1.79 -1.70 7.10
CA PRO A 66 2.65 -1.13 6.09
C PRO A 66 2.83 0.38 6.26
N ARG A 67 4.05 0.87 6.02
CA ARG A 67 4.38 2.31 6.08
C ARG A 67 4.03 2.93 7.43
N ALA A 68 4.32 2.21 8.51
CA ALA A 68 4.04 2.61 9.88
C ALA A 68 5.33 2.96 10.63
N SER A 69 5.22 3.81 11.65
CA SER A 69 6.25 3.99 12.68
C SER A 69 5.70 3.45 14.00
N ALA A 70 6.46 2.60 14.68
CA ALA A 70 6.07 2.01 15.95
C ALA A 70 5.71 3.08 17.01
N ASP A 71 6.40 4.22 16.99
CA ASP A 71 6.20 5.33 17.94
C ASP A 71 4.92 6.13 17.69
N LEU A 72 4.32 6.00 16.50
CA LEU A 72 3.16 6.78 16.06
C LEU A 72 1.87 5.94 15.97
N LEU A 73 1.91 4.71 16.48
CA LEU A 73 0.74 3.84 16.53
C LEU A 73 -0.18 4.21 17.70
N SER A 74 -1.48 4.26 17.44
CA SER A 74 -2.52 4.21 18.46
C SER A 74 -3.25 2.87 18.38
N ILE A 75 -3.42 2.22 19.53
CA ILE A 75 -4.12 0.93 19.63
C ILE A 75 -5.28 1.10 20.63
N ASN A 76 -6.50 0.77 20.21
CA ASN A 76 -7.72 0.87 21.01
C ASN A 76 -7.89 2.24 21.68
N ASP A 77 -7.66 3.32 20.92
CA ASP A 77 -7.74 4.72 21.36
C ASP A 77 -6.74 5.13 22.46
N GLY A 78 -5.82 4.24 22.85
CA GLY A 78 -4.68 4.56 23.69
C GLY A 78 -3.56 5.24 22.89
N LEU A 79 -2.86 6.19 23.53
CA LEU A 79 -1.57 6.70 23.05
C LEU A 79 -0.47 5.77 23.57
N GLY A 80 0.30 5.19 22.66
CA GLY A 80 1.39 4.27 22.97
C GLY A 80 1.03 2.79 22.82
N LEU A 81 2.08 1.97 22.74
CA LEU A 81 1.98 0.54 22.47
C LEU A 81 1.70 -0.23 23.77
N THR A 82 0.57 -0.92 23.81
CA THR A 82 0.26 -1.93 24.84
C THR A 82 0.71 -3.33 24.45
N VAL A 83 1.17 -3.50 23.21
CA VAL A 83 1.66 -4.76 22.63
C VAL A 83 3.09 -4.56 22.11
N PRO A 84 3.97 -5.57 22.17
CA PRO A 84 5.30 -5.49 21.59
C PRO A 84 5.24 -5.17 20.09
N ALA A 85 5.97 -4.14 19.66
CA ALA A 85 6.11 -3.77 18.26
C ALA A 85 7.56 -3.76 17.83
N ILE A 86 7.82 -4.23 16.62
CA ILE A 86 9.14 -4.27 16.01
C ILE A 86 9.08 -3.50 14.70
N GLN A 87 9.87 -2.44 14.58
CA GLN A 87 10.06 -1.71 13.31
C GLN A 87 10.91 -2.57 12.35
N GLU A 88 10.44 -2.77 11.12
CA GLU A 88 11.14 -3.48 10.06
C GLU A 88 11.08 -2.69 8.75
N GLY A 89 12.12 -1.90 8.49
CA GLY A 89 12.11 -0.96 7.36
C GLY A 89 10.96 0.03 7.50
N ASP A 90 10.10 0.10 6.48
CA ASP A 90 8.92 0.97 6.48
C ASP A 90 7.71 0.34 7.20
N ASP A 91 7.77 -0.92 7.61
CA ASP A 91 6.63 -1.64 8.18
C ASP A 91 6.81 -1.84 9.69
N VAL A 92 5.71 -2.02 10.41
CA VAL A 92 5.72 -2.41 11.83
C VAL A 92 5.12 -3.79 11.99
N LYS A 93 5.82 -4.67 12.72
CA LYS A 93 5.33 -5.99 13.10
C LYS A 93 4.78 -5.97 14.52
N LEU A 94 3.60 -6.56 14.70
CA LEU A 94 2.94 -6.74 15.98
C LEU A 94 2.57 -8.22 16.13
N GLU A 95 2.67 -8.74 17.35
CA GLU A 95 2.07 -10.01 17.72
C GLU A 95 0.84 -9.72 18.58
N LEU A 96 -0.34 -10.06 18.05
CA LEU A 96 -1.63 -9.84 18.70
C LEU A 96 -2.16 -11.17 19.22
N GLU A 97 -2.64 -11.15 20.46
CA GLU A 97 -3.36 -12.28 21.06
C GLU A 97 -4.84 -12.27 20.66
N SER A 98 -5.63 -13.18 21.23
CA SER A 98 -7.08 -13.21 21.01
C SER A 98 -7.73 -11.91 21.47
N GLY A 99 -8.60 -11.34 20.65
CA GLY A 99 -9.27 -10.09 20.98
C GLY A 99 -9.65 -9.26 19.75
N ASN A 100 -10.15 -8.06 20.03
CA ASN A 100 -10.49 -7.06 19.02
C ASN A 100 -9.51 -5.89 19.13
N TYR A 101 -8.97 -5.48 17.99
CA TYR A 101 -7.98 -4.41 17.92
C TYR A 101 -8.42 -3.39 16.88
N VAL A 102 -8.36 -2.12 17.28
CA VAL A 102 -8.44 -0.97 16.38
C VAL A 102 -7.09 -0.28 16.42
N ILE A 103 -6.37 -0.28 15.29
CA ILE A 103 -5.04 0.31 15.18
C ILE A 103 -5.08 1.46 14.20
N ARG A 104 -4.61 2.64 14.63
CA ARG A 104 -4.60 3.85 13.81
C ARG A 104 -3.22 4.45 13.74
N TYR A 105 -2.85 4.95 12.57
CA TYR A 105 -1.63 5.72 12.37
C TYR A 105 -1.68 6.57 11.12
N MET A 106 -0.86 7.62 11.10
CA MET A 106 -0.53 8.34 9.88
C MET A 106 0.59 7.60 9.16
N PRO A 107 0.43 7.21 7.88
CA PRO A 107 1.49 6.57 7.12
C PRO A 107 2.75 7.44 7.05
N VAL A 108 3.93 6.87 7.31
CA VAL A 108 5.21 7.60 7.19
C VAL A 108 5.61 7.85 5.73
N LYS A 109 4.96 7.15 4.79
CA LYS A 109 5.09 7.36 3.34
C LYS A 109 3.71 7.43 2.71
N SER A 110 3.47 8.46 1.89
CA SER A 110 2.18 8.71 1.24
C SER A 110 1.75 7.54 0.35
N TYR A 111 0.49 7.11 0.50
CA TYR A 111 -0.15 6.13 -0.39
C TYR A 111 -0.58 6.72 -1.73
N ILE A 112 -0.69 8.04 -1.82
CA ILE A 112 -1.03 8.74 -3.06
C ILE A 112 0.14 8.59 -4.02
N LYS A 113 -0.11 8.02 -5.20
CA LYS A 113 0.83 8.06 -6.31
C LYS A 113 0.65 9.39 -7.02
N ILE A 114 1.61 10.29 -6.84
CA ILE A 114 1.67 11.52 -7.64
C ILE A 114 2.18 11.15 -9.02
N PHE A 115 1.36 11.35 -10.05
CA PHE A 115 1.78 11.24 -11.42
C PHE A 115 2.79 12.34 -11.75
N SER A 116 3.84 11.92 -12.46
CA SER A 116 4.91 12.77 -12.96
C SER A 116 5.47 12.15 -14.24
N THR A 117 6.28 12.91 -14.94
CA THR A 117 7.06 12.47 -16.10
C THR A 117 8.11 11.40 -15.77
N TYR A 118 8.39 11.17 -14.47
CA TYR A 118 9.20 10.05 -13.96
C TYR A 118 8.36 8.81 -13.60
N THR A 119 7.03 8.90 -13.67
CA THR A 119 6.13 7.76 -13.44
C THR A 119 6.23 6.79 -14.63
N PRO A 120 6.27 5.47 -14.40
CA PRO A 120 6.28 4.48 -15.49
C PRO A 120 5.12 4.69 -16.47
N LEU A 121 5.39 4.61 -17.76
CA LEU A 121 4.42 4.93 -18.80
C LEU A 121 3.17 4.04 -18.71
N ALA A 122 3.33 2.76 -18.34
CA ALA A 122 2.18 1.87 -18.14
C ALA A 122 1.25 2.33 -17.00
N VAL A 123 1.78 2.99 -15.98
CA VAL A 123 0.98 3.54 -14.86
C VAL A 123 0.22 4.79 -15.30
N LEU A 124 0.87 5.67 -16.06
CA LEU A 124 0.21 6.86 -16.63
C LEU A 124 -0.87 6.47 -17.65
N ALA A 125 -0.59 5.51 -18.53
CA ALA A 125 -1.50 5.03 -19.56
C ALA A 125 -2.77 4.36 -18.99
N ALA A 126 -2.70 3.77 -17.79
CA ALA A 126 -3.84 3.16 -17.13
C ALA A 126 -4.84 4.19 -16.56
N SER A 127 -4.44 5.45 -16.38
CA SER A 127 -5.32 6.54 -15.94
C SER A 127 -5.83 7.30 -17.17
N GLN A 128 -7.15 7.43 -17.31
CA GLN A 128 -7.74 8.15 -18.45
C GLN A 128 -7.26 9.61 -18.53
N HIS A 129 -7.32 10.35 -17.42
CA HIS A 129 -6.90 11.75 -17.37
C HIS A 129 -5.40 11.90 -17.65
N ALA A 130 -4.55 11.02 -17.11
CA ALA A 130 -3.11 11.09 -17.36
C ALA A 130 -2.78 10.73 -18.81
N ARG A 131 -3.45 9.71 -19.37
CA ARG A 131 -3.31 9.32 -20.78
C ARG A 131 -3.66 10.46 -21.74
N GLU A 132 -4.73 11.20 -21.46
CA GLU A 132 -5.13 12.38 -22.25
C GLU A 132 -4.09 13.50 -22.21
N LEU A 133 -3.46 13.73 -21.05
CA LEU A 133 -2.40 14.74 -20.91
C LEU A 133 -1.10 14.36 -21.64
N ILE A 134 -0.76 13.07 -21.71
CA ILE A 134 0.49 12.62 -22.33
C ILE A 134 0.32 12.31 -23.83
N ALA A 135 -0.89 12.04 -24.32
CA ALA A 135 -1.12 11.71 -25.74
C ALA A 135 -0.48 12.71 -26.75
N PRO A 136 -0.48 14.04 -26.53
CA PRO A 136 0.12 14.99 -27.47
C PRO A 136 1.65 14.90 -27.61
N ILE A 137 2.35 14.38 -26.59
CA ILE A 137 3.81 14.28 -26.60
C ILE A 137 4.30 12.91 -27.09
N ILE A 138 3.37 11.97 -27.31
CA ILE A 138 3.69 10.61 -27.71
C ILE A 138 3.84 10.55 -29.23
N PRO A 139 4.93 9.93 -29.75
CA PRO A 139 5.17 9.91 -31.18
C PRO A 139 4.03 9.28 -31.98
N PRO A 140 3.77 9.73 -33.22
CA PRO A 140 2.79 9.12 -34.10
C PRO A 140 3.05 7.61 -34.28
N GLY A 141 1.99 6.80 -34.19
CA GLY A 141 2.09 5.33 -34.29
C GLY A 141 2.52 4.62 -33.00
N PHE A 142 2.80 5.36 -31.93
CA PHE A 142 3.03 4.78 -30.61
C PHE A 142 1.70 4.59 -29.88
N GLU A 143 1.35 3.33 -29.60
CA GLU A 143 0.09 2.99 -28.95
C GLU A 143 0.21 3.02 -27.42
N LEU A 144 -0.69 3.76 -26.76
CA LEU A 144 -0.74 3.92 -25.30
C LEU A 144 -1.66 2.89 -24.62
N ASP A 145 -1.94 1.76 -25.26
CA ASP A 145 -2.69 0.68 -24.62
C ASP A 145 -1.82 -0.01 -23.55
N PRO A 146 -2.21 -0.01 -22.26
CA PRO A 146 -1.40 -0.61 -21.19
C PRO A 146 -1.05 -2.09 -21.40
N GLY A 147 -1.88 -2.82 -22.16
CA GLY A 147 -1.67 -4.23 -22.52
C GLY A 147 -0.73 -4.45 -23.71
N ALA A 148 -0.69 -3.50 -24.66
CA ALA A 148 0.14 -3.59 -25.86
C ALA A 148 1.53 -2.92 -25.73
N LEU A 149 1.75 -2.11 -24.69
CA LEU A 149 3.05 -1.49 -24.43
C LEU A 149 4.16 -2.55 -24.34
N TRP A 150 5.24 -2.35 -25.08
CA TRP A 150 6.36 -3.26 -25.11
C TRP A 150 7.14 -3.26 -23.78
N TYR A 151 7.67 -4.43 -23.39
CA TYR A 151 8.14 -4.68 -22.03
C TYR A 151 9.18 -3.67 -21.49
N LYS A 152 10.12 -3.13 -22.29
CA LYS A 152 11.07 -2.14 -21.75
C LYS A 152 10.54 -0.70 -21.68
N VAL A 153 9.44 -0.35 -22.35
CA VAL A 153 8.82 0.99 -22.16
C VAL A 153 7.68 0.98 -21.17
N ARG A 154 7.08 -0.17 -20.89
CA ARG A 154 6.10 -0.29 -19.80
C ARG A 154 6.64 0.30 -18.49
N ASP A 155 7.88 -0.03 -18.17
CA ASP A 155 8.53 0.38 -16.93
C ASP A 155 9.36 1.67 -17.06
N ALA A 156 9.57 2.16 -18.29
CA ALA A 156 10.28 3.42 -18.53
C ALA A 156 9.37 4.63 -18.27
N SER A 157 9.97 5.72 -17.81
CA SER A 157 9.28 7.00 -17.67
C SER A 157 9.28 7.81 -18.98
N ILE A 158 8.48 8.87 -19.05
CA ILE A 158 8.48 9.80 -20.20
C ILE A 158 9.86 10.44 -20.36
N ARG A 159 10.56 10.73 -19.27
CA ARG A 159 11.90 11.30 -19.32
C ARG A 159 12.96 10.29 -19.79
N ASP A 160 12.82 9.02 -19.45
CA ASP A 160 13.68 7.97 -20.02
C ASP A 160 13.43 7.84 -21.52
N PHE A 161 12.18 8.05 -21.95
CA PHE A 161 11.80 8.05 -23.36
C PHE A 161 12.36 9.28 -24.10
N ALA A 162 12.42 10.44 -23.44
CA ALA A 162 12.98 11.67 -24.00
C ALA A 162 14.48 11.56 -24.36
N ALA A 163 15.20 10.59 -23.78
CA ALA A 163 16.58 10.29 -24.16
C ALA A 163 16.70 9.71 -25.58
N TYR A 164 15.64 9.04 -26.07
CA TYR A 164 15.59 8.46 -27.42
C TYR A 164 14.83 9.35 -28.41
N TYR A 165 13.90 10.16 -27.91
CA TYR A 165 13.14 11.12 -28.70
C TYR A 165 13.21 12.49 -28.04
N PRO A 166 14.08 13.41 -28.53
CA PRO A 166 14.32 14.68 -27.87
C PRO A 166 13.03 15.45 -27.63
N MET A 167 12.73 15.74 -26.37
CA MET A 167 11.61 16.56 -25.93
C MET A 167 12.15 17.79 -25.20
N ASP A 168 11.44 18.91 -25.32
CA ASP A 168 11.80 20.13 -24.62
C ASP A 168 11.61 19.94 -23.10
N THR A 169 12.63 20.27 -22.31
CA THR A 169 12.61 20.12 -20.86
C THR A 169 11.53 20.97 -20.19
N SER A 170 11.25 22.17 -20.72
CA SER A 170 10.20 23.03 -20.20
C SER A 170 8.80 22.44 -20.42
N MET A 171 8.58 21.75 -21.54
CA MET A 171 7.33 21.02 -21.78
C MET A 171 7.15 19.86 -20.80
N LEU A 172 8.23 19.14 -20.46
CA LEU A 172 8.20 18.07 -19.47
C LEU A 172 7.93 18.60 -18.05
N ASP A 173 8.51 19.74 -17.69
CA ASP A 173 8.28 20.39 -16.41
C ASP A 173 6.82 20.90 -16.29
N GLU A 174 6.25 21.47 -17.36
CA GLU A 174 4.83 21.82 -17.39
C GLU A 174 3.92 20.60 -17.27
N LEU A 175 4.29 19.49 -17.91
CA LEU A 175 3.55 18.23 -17.84
C LEU A 175 3.59 17.65 -16.43
N ASP A 176 4.71 17.77 -15.70
CA ASP A 176 4.80 17.40 -14.28
C ASP A 176 3.76 18.15 -13.43
N VAL A 177 3.59 19.45 -13.67
CA VAL A 177 2.58 20.26 -12.97
C VAL A 177 1.16 19.76 -13.29
N LYS A 178 0.86 19.51 -14.57
CA LYS A 178 -0.45 19.04 -15.02
C LYS A 178 -0.77 17.63 -14.50
N LEU A 179 0.20 16.71 -14.53
CA LEU A 179 0.07 15.35 -14.00
C LEU A 179 -0.16 15.34 -12.48
N LYS A 180 0.58 16.19 -11.75
CA LYS A 180 0.40 16.33 -10.30
C LYS A 180 -0.99 16.86 -9.93
N ALA A 181 -1.58 17.72 -10.76
CA ALA A 181 -2.92 18.28 -10.52
C ALA A 181 -4.06 17.27 -10.69
N ILE A 182 -3.82 16.15 -11.40
CA ILE A 182 -4.80 15.08 -11.63
C ILE A 182 -4.49 13.78 -10.87
N SER A 183 -3.50 13.85 -9.97
CA SER A 183 -3.05 12.71 -9.15
C SER A 183 -3.98 12.41 -7.99
#